data_AF-A0A956JHN2-F1
#
_entry.id   AF-A0A956JHN2-F1
#
_cell.length_a   1.000
_cell.length_b   1.000
_cell.length_c   1.000
_cell.angle_alpha   90.00
_cell.angle_beta   90.00
_cell.angle_gamma   90.00
#
_symmetry.space_group_name_H-M   'P 1'
#
loop_
_entity.id
_entity.type
_entity.pdbx_description
1 polymer ?
#
loop_
_entity_poly.entity_id
_entity_poly.type
_entity_poly.pdbx_seq_one_letter_code
_entity_poly.pdbx_strand_id
1 'polypeptide(L)'
;MAADDQSGGDRRRGLLRGAFETVAHGYGYARHLLRGNRVAGDFSWVENTRPIVLVHGFLGTRGTMMPLTRRFQSDGRVVFTYHHGTFQLGSLASTAEQLSEHIRSIVRSLDIDAVDVVGFSMGGLVALHAIKFTPASRVIRRVVMMGAPLRGTWLALAGVATVGLISPSVWQVMPTSGFLRDLLEAPLPEGIRMRQIHAEQDAFCPNPGPIPGVDQDRDFIVLPGGHSSLVIAQPFYARAREFLDAPDEPRDYSPALPVSG
;
A
#
# COMPACT_ATOMS: atom_id res chain seq x y z
N MET A 1 -27.76 -52.32 -1.96
CA MET A 1 -26.33 -52.06 -2.21
C MET A 1 -26.23 -51.26 -3.50
N ALA A 2 -25.32 -50.28 -3.54
CA ALA A 2 -25.09 -49.27 -4.59
C ALA A 2 -25.95 -47.99 -4.49
N ALA A 3 -25.48 -47.07 -3.66
CA ALA A 3 -25.57 -45.64 -3.95
C ALA A 3 -24.12 -45.15 -3.97
N ASP A 4 -23.55 -44.91 -5.15
CA ASP A 4 -22.32 -44.14 -5.24
C ASP A 4 -22.13 -43.48 -6.61
N ASP A 5 -21.47 -42.33 -6.53
CA ASP A 5 -20.76 -41.61 -7.59
C ASP A 5 -21.55 -40.73 -8.59
N GLN A 6 -22.12 -39.62 -8.11
CA GLN A 6 -22.34 -38.41 -8.92
C GLN A 6 -21.61 -37.15 -8.39
N SER A 7 -20.86 -37.23 -7.28
CA SER A 7 -20.27 -36.04 -6.65
C SER A 7 -18.86 -35.64 -7.17
N GLY A 8 -18.25 -36.49 -8.02
CA GLY A 8 -16.90 -36.28 -8.56
C GLY A 8 -16.83 -35.43 -9.83
N GLY A 9 -17.91 -35.42 -10.64
CA GLY A 9 -17.95 -34.73 -11.95
C GLY A 9 -18.01 -33.20 -11.85
N ASP A 10 -18.83 -32.68 -10.93
CA ASP A 10 -19.04 -31.23 -10.77
C ASP A 10 -17.85 -30.52 -10.10
N ARG A 11 -17.17 -31.18 -9.16
CA ARG A 11 -15.97 -30.62 -8.51
C ARG A 11 -14.80 -30.46 -9.49
N ARG A 12 -14.64 -31.38 -10.44
CA ARG A 12 -13.59 -31.30 -11.47
C ARG A 12 -13.87 -30.20 -12.49
N ARG A 13 -15.13 -29.96 -12.85
CA ARG A 13 -15.51 -28.85 -13.75
C ARG A 13 -15.32 -27.47 -13.10
N GLY A 14 -15.60 -27.33 -11.80
CA GLY A 14 -15.34 -26.10 -11.05
C GLY A 14 -13.85 -25.75 -10.93
N LEU A 15 -13.01 -26.76 -10.68
CA LEU A 15 -11.55 -26.59 -10.59
C LEU A 15 -10.92 -26.16 -11.92
N LEU A 16 -11.36 -26.78 -13.02
CA LEU A 16 -10.85 -26.46 -14.36
C LEU A 16 -11.28 -25.05 -14.82
N ARG A 17 -12.48 -24.61 -14.43
CA ARG A 17 -12.97 -23.24 -14.70
C ARG A 17 -12.22 -22.20 -13.87
N GLY A 18 -11.99 -22.47 -12.59
CA GLY A 18 -11.17 -21.61 -11.72
C GLY A 18 -9.71 -21.54 -12.15
N ALA A 19 -9.14 -22.64 -12.64
CA ALA A 19 -7.79 -22.66 -13.21
C ALA A 19 -7.70 -21.88 -14.54
N PHE A 20 -8.70 -21.99 -15.41
CA PHE A 20 -8.75 -21.21 -16.66
C PHE A 20 -8.98 -19.71 -16.42
N GLU A 21 -9.82 -19.33 -15.46
CA GLU A 21 -9.97 -17.92 -15.03
C GLU A 21 -8.67 -17.40 -14.41
N THR A 22 -7.99 -18.19 -13.57
CA THR A 22 -6.67 -17.86 -13.00
C THR A 22 -5.61 -17.63 -14.09
N VAL A 23 -5.60 -18.45 -15.14
CA VAL A 23 -4.68 -18.33 -16.28
C VAL A 23 -5.06 -17.16 -17.20
N ALA A 24 -6.36 -16.89 -17.42
CA ALA A 24 -6.85 -15.75 -18.19
C ALA A 24 -6.60 -14.41 -17.47
N HIS A 25 -6.70 -14.36 -16.15
CA HIS A 25 -6.29 -13.22 -15.32
C HIS A 25 -4.77 -13.02 -15.32
N GLY A 26 -3.99 -14.10 -15.39
CA GLY A 26 -2.54 -14.07 -15.62
C GLY A 26 -2.13 -13.51 -16.99
N TYR A 27 -2.93 -13.74 -18.02
CA TYR A 27 -2.67 -13.19 -19.36
C TYR A 27 -3.01 -11.68 -19.46
N GLY A 28 -4.05 -11.23 -18.75
CA GLY A 28 -4.35 -9.80 -18.56
C GLY A 28 -3.26 -9.07 -17.78
N TYR A 29 -2.67 -9.73 -16.78
CA TYR A 29 -1.54 -9.24 -15.98
C TYR A 29 -0.27 -9.03 -16.82
N ALA A 30 0.04 -9.96 -17.73
CA ALA A 30 1.19 -9.87 -18.62
C ALA A 30 1.07 -8.75 -19.69
N ARG A 31 -0.14 -8.43 -20.16
CA ARG A 31 -0.36 -7.43 -21.22
C ARG A 31 -0.15 -5.98 -20.77
N HIS A 32 -0.14 -5.70 -19.46
CA HIS A 32 -0.06 -4.33 -18.93
C HIS A 32 1.33 -3.88 -18.48
N LEU A 33 2.37 -4.66 -18.81
CA LEU A 33 3.75 -4.50 -18.31
C LEU A 33 4.59 -3.37 -18.98
N LEU A 34 4.05 -2.55 -19.89
CA LEU A 34 4.86 -1.65 -20.74
C LEU A 34 4.39 -0.18 -20.88
N ARG A 35 3.64 0.41 -19.94
CA ARG A 35 3.24 1.84 -20.08
C ARG A 35 3.56 2.70 -18.85
N GLY A 36 4.34 3.77 -19.08
CA GLY A 36 4.68 4.80 -18.09
C GLY A 36 3.63 5.90 -17.96
N ASN A 37 3.65 6.62 -16.83
CA ASN A 37 2.78 7.77 -16.57
C ASN A 37 3.28 9.00 -17.34
N ARG A 38 2.46 9.52 -18.26
CA ARG A 38 2.51 10.94 -18.66
C ARG A 38 1.37 11.64 -17.93
N VAL A 39 1.68 12.71 -17.21
CA VAL A 39 0.68 13.60 -16.61
C VAL A 39 0.58 14.83 -17.50
N ALA A 40 -0.64 15.25 -17.83
CA ALA A 40 -0.88 16.46 -18.62
C ALA A 40 -0.48 17.70 -17.80
N GLY A 41 0.08 18.71 -18.47
CA GLY A 41 0.73 19.87 -17.83
C GLY A 41 -0.18 20.94 -17.23
N ASP A 42 -1.48 20.67 -17.09
CA ASP A 42 -2.43 21.56 -16.42
C ASP A 42 -2.81 20.96 -15.06
N PHE A 43 -2.26 21.54 -13.99
CA PHE A 43 -2.43 21.12 -12.60
C PHE A 43 -3.31 22.08 -11.78
N SER A 44 -4.04 22.99 -12.44
CA SER A 44 -4.93 23.96 -11.77
C SER A 44 -5.97 23.31 -10.83
N TRP A 45 -6.30 22.04 -11.09
CA TRP A 45 -7.23 21.21 -10.30
C TRP A 45 -6.67 20.68 -8.96
N VAL A 46 -5.36 20.81 -8.71
CA VAL A 46 -4.69 20.31 -7.49
C VAL A 46 -5.04 21.16 -6.26
N GLU A 47 -5.50 22.41 -6.44
CA GLU A 47 -5.88 23.29 -5.33
C GLU A 47 -6.98 22.68 -4.42
N ASN A 48 -7.83 21.81 -4.96
CA ASN A 48 -8.91 21.16 -4.22
C ASN A 48 -8.65 19.69 -3.85
N THR A 49 -7.60 19.06 -4.37
CA THR A 49 -7.28 17.66 -4.05
C THR A 49 -5.77 17.39 -3.97
N ARG A 50 -5.32 16.81 -2.85
CA ARG A 50 -3.90 16.46 -2.68
C ARG A 50 -3.50 15.34 -3.66
N PRO A 51 -2.35 15.46 -4.36
CA PRO A 51 -1.85 14.39 -5.22
C PRO A 51 -1.58 13.12 -4.43
N ILE A 52 -1.76 11.98 -5.09
CA ILE A 52 -1.60 10.66 -4.49
C ILE A 52 -0.34 9.99 -5.03
N VAL A 53 0.56 9.56 -4.14
CA VAL A 53 1.74 8.77 -4.50
C VAL A 53 1.48 7.30 -4.19
N LEU A 54 1.48 6.47 -5.23
CA LEU A 54 1.32 5.02 -5.14
C LEU A 54 2.68 4.33 -5.02
N VAL A 55 2.85 3.49 -4.00
CA VAL A 55 4.07 2.73 -3.72
C VAL A 55 3.78 1.23 -3.84
N HIS A 56 4.45 0.56 -4.79
CA HIS A 56 4.19 -0.86 -5.08
C HIS A 56 4.92 -1.83 -4.13
N GLY A 57 4.48 -3.09 -4.12
CA GLY A 57 5.06 -4.17 -3.32
C GLY A 57 6.30 -4.85 -3.93
N PHE A 58 6.71 -5.96 -3.31
CA PHE A 58 7.84 -6.81 -3.72
C PHE A 58 7.59 -7.48 -5.09
N LEU A 59 8.60 -7.50 -5.96
CA LEU A 59 8.49 -7.88 -7.39
C LEU A 59 7.43 -7.11 -8.19
N GLY A 60 6.86 -6.07 -7.60
CA GLY A 60 5.91 -5.19 -8.24
C GLY A 60 6.60 -4.29 -9.27
N THR A 61 5.86 -3.92 -10.30
CA THR A 61 6.17 -2.80 -11.17
C THR A 61 5.07 -1.76 -11.05
N ARG A 62 5.22 -0.60 -11.71
CA ARG A 62 4.12 0.38 -11.85
C ARG A 62 2.82 -0.26 -12.39
N GLY A 63 2.92 -1.36 -13.14
CA GLY A 63 1.77 -2.10 -13.68
C GLY A 63 0.86 -2.70 -12.61
N THR A 64 1.40 -3.11 -11.45
CA THR A 64 0.60 -3.64 -10.33
C THR A 64 -0.33 -2.59 -9.73
N MET A 65 0.08 -1.32 -9.79
CA MET A 65 -0.70 -0.19 -9.29
C MET A 65 -1.67 0.38 -10.34
N MET A 66 -1.56 -0.05 -11.61
CA MET A 66 -2.35 0.51 -12.72
C MET A 66 -3.87 0.50 -12.48
N PRO A 67 -4.49 -0.55 -11.89
CA PRO A 67 -5.92 -0.51 -11.58
C PRO A 67 -6.28 0.60 -10.61
N LEU A 68 -5.50 0.79 -9.53
CA LEU A 68 -5.66 1.91 -8.59
C LEU A 68 -5.40 3.26 -9.27
N THR A 69 -4.32 3.36 -10.07
CA THR A 69 -3.99 4.57 -10.83
C THR A 69 -5.17 5.01 -11.69
N ARG A 70 -5.76 4.09 -12.45
CA ARG A 70 -6.91 4.40 -13.33
C ARG A 70 -8.15 4.82 -12.56
N ARG A 71 -8.45 4.17 -11.43
CA ARG A 71 -9.61 4.52 -10.61
C ARG A 71 -9.49 5.91 -10.00
N PHE A 72 -8.32 6.23 -9.42
CA PHE A 72 -8.06 7.58 -8.91
C PHE A 72 -8.10 8.63 -10.03
N GLN A 73 -7.50 8.33 -11.19
CA GLN A 73 -7.54 9.25 -12.34
C GLN A 73 -8.96 9.44 -12.90
N SER A 74 -9.78 8.38 -12.98
CA SER A 74 -11.18 8.50 -13.41
C SER A 74 -12.02 9.32 -12.43
N ASP A 75 -11.60 9.37 -11.17
CA ASP A 75 -12.20 10.18 -10.12
C ASP A 75 -11.58 11.59 -10.02
N GLY A 76 -10.80 12.00 -11.03
CA GLY A 76 -10.23 13.34 -11.14
C GLY A 76 -9.00 13.60 -10.27
N ARG A 77 -8.36 12.56 -9.73
CA ARG A 77 -7.17 12.71 -8.86
C ARG A 77 -5.88 12.73 -9.66
N VAL A 78 -4.93 13.55 -9.20
CA VAL A 78 -3.53 13.51 -9.66
C VAL A 78 -2.80 12.36 -8.98
N VAL A 79 -2.20 11.47 -9.77
CA VAL A 79 -1.57 10.24 -9.27
C VAL A 79 -0.14 10.10 -9.80
N PHE A 80 0.81 9.94 -8.88
CA PHE A 80 2.18 9.54 -9.17
C PHE A 80 2.39 8.09 -8.76
N THR A 81 3.15 7.33 -9.55
CA THR A 81 3.51 5.96 -9.17
C THR A 81 5.01 5.88 -8.97
N TYR A 82 5.43 5.70 -7.71
CA TYR A 82 6.82 5.54 -7.36
C TYR A 82 7.31 4.16 -7.78
N HIS A 83 8.52 4.11 -8.35
CA HIS A 83 9.14 2.87 -8.82
C HIS A 83 10.55 2.78 -8.27
N HIS A 84 10.74 1.96 -7.25
CA HIS A 84 12.02 1.69 -6.59
C HIS A 84 12.76 0.47 -7.17
N GLY A 85 12.39 0.02 -8.37
CA GLY A 85 13.02 -1.10 -9.06
C GLY A 85 12.37 -2.45 -8.74
N THR A 86 12.26 -3.31 -9.76
CA THR A 86 11.56 -4.61 -9.70
C THR A 86 12.21 -5.61 -8.74
N PHE A 87 13.55 -5.58 -8.61
CA PHE A 87 14.31 -6.58 -7.83
C PHE A 87 14.66 -6.14 -6.40
N GLN A 88 14.37 -4.89 -6.02
CA GLN A 88 14.64 -4.34 -4.67
C GLN A 88 15.96 -4.79 -4.06
N LEU A 89 17.05 -4.57 -4.78
CA LEU A 89 18.39 -4.98 -4.34
C LEU A 89 18.90 -4.16 -3.13
N GLY A 90 18.23 -3.05 -2.79
CA GLY A 90 18.51 -2.22 -1.62
C GLY A 90 17.75 -2.65 -0.36
N SER A 91 18.00 -1.96 0.76
CA SER A 91 17.22 -2.12 2.00
C SER A 91 15.90 -1.33 1.91
N LEU A 92 14.91 -1.70 2.73
CA LEU A 92 13.67 -0.96 2.87
C LEU A 92 13.90 0.45 3.40
N ALA A 93 14.90 0.62 4.28
CA ALA A 93 15.29 1.92 4.80
C ALA A 93 15.80 2.85 3.69
N SER A 94 16.72 2.38 2.83
CA SER A 94 17.23 3.20 1.72
C SER A 94 16.16 3.45 0.66
N THR A 95 15.21 2.53 0.49
CA THR A 95 14.05 2.73 -0.37
C THR A 95 13.12 3.82 0.20
N ALA A 96 12.92 3.85 1.52
CA ALA A 96 12.13 4.87 2.19
C ALA A 96 12.78 6.26 2.11
N GLU A 97 14.10 6.36 2.20
CA GLU A 97 14.83 7.60 1.97
C GLU A 97 14.67 8.12 0.54
N GLN A 98 14.79 7.25 -0.46
CA GLN A 98 14.55 7.62 -1.85
C GLN A 98 13.10 8.02 -2.11
N LEU A 99 12.13 7.35 -1.48
CA LEU A 99 10.72 7.75 -1.52
C LEU A 99 10.53 9.14 -0.91
N SER A 100 11.16 9.40 0.24
CA SER A 100 11.13 10.69 0.93
C SER A 100 11.62 11.83 0.03
N GLU A 101 12.78 11.65 -0.62
CA GLU A 101 13.30 12.67 -1.54
C GLU A 101 12.41 12.85 -2.77
N HIS A 102 11.86 11.75 -3.31
CA HIS A 102 10.95 11.82 -4.45
C HIS A 102 9.66 12.60 -4.12
N ILE A 103 9.05 12.33 -2.96
CA ILE A 103 7.86 13.05 -2.50
C ILE A 103 8.16 14.52 -2.29
N ARG A 104 9.28 14.85 -1.64
CA ARG A 104 9.69 16.25 -1.45
C ARG A 104 9.95 16.96 -2.76
N SER A 105 10.48 16.26 -3.77
CA SER A 105 10.64 16.80 -5.11
C SER A 105 9.30 17.12 -5.78
N ILE A 106 8.31 16.20 -5.69
CA ILE A 106 6.94 16.45 -6.19
C ILE A 106 6.34 17.69 -5.52
N VAL A 107 6.43 17.78 -4.21
CA VAL A 107 5.90 18.88 -3.39
C VAL A 107 6.51 20.23 -3.80
N ARG A 108 7.86 20.28 -3.95
CA ARG A 108 8.55 21.48 -4.43
C ARG A 108 8.20 21.84 -5.87
N SER A 109 8.10 20.85 -6.77
CA SER A 109 7.82 21.08 -8.19
C SER A 109 6.40 21.53 -8.48
N LEU A 110 5.44 21.11 -7.64
CA LEU A 110 4.04 21.48 -7.77
C LEU A 110 3.64 22.67 -6.89
N ASP A 111 4.55 23.18 -6.06
CA ASP A 111 4.30 24.26 -5.08
C ASP A 111 3.07 23.98 -4.19
N ILE A 112 3.05 22.79 -3.58
CA ILE A 112 1.99 22.33 -2.67
C ILE A 112 2.56 22.03 -1.29
N ASP A 113 1.72 21.98 -0.26
CA ASP A 113 2.21 21.69 1.11
C ASP A 113 2.48 20.20 1.36
N ALA A 114 1.65 19.32 0.78
CA ALA A 114 1.68 17.90 1.10
C ALA A 114 1.05 17.01 0.01
N VAL A 115 1.37 15.72 0.07
CA VAL A 115 0.74 14.64 -0.71
C VAL A 115 0.09 13.61 0.20
N ASP A 116 -0.75 12.77 -0.39
CA ASP A 116 -1.23 11.53 0.24
C ASP A 116 -0.47 10.33 -0.35
N VAL A 117 -0.31 9.26 0.43
CA VAL A 117 0.42 8.05 0.02
C VAL A 117 -0.46 6.81 0.15
N VAL A 118 -0.42 5.95 -0.87
CA VAL A 118 -1.01 4.60 -0.80
C VAL A 118 0.08 3.56 -1.04
N GLY A 119 0.39 2.79 -0.01
CA GLY A 119 1.38 1.72 -0.06
C GLY A 119 0.73 0.34 -0.13
N PHE A 120 1.03 -0.41 -1.19
CA PHE A 120 0.58 -1.79 -1.33
C PHE A 120 1.65 -2.78 -0.87
N SER A 121 1.26 -3.75 -0.05
CA SER A 121 2.14 -4.81 0.44
C SER A 121 3.41 -4.21 1.06
N MET A 122 4.59 -4.61 0.58
CA MET A 122 5.85 -4.05 1.05
C MET A 122 5.99 -2.52 0.84
N GLY A 123 5.30 -1.95 -0.14
CA GLY A 123 5.23 -0.49 -0.33
C GLY A 123 4.59 0.23 0.85
N GLY A 124 3.70 -0.45 1.59
CA GLY A 124 3.17 0.05 2.86
C GLY A 124 4.24 0.15 3.94
N LEU A 125 5.16 -0.82 4.04
CA LEU A 125 6.27 -0.76 4.99
C LEU A 125 7.26 0.36 4.63
N VAL A 126 7.53 0.55 3.35
CA VAL A 126 8.36 1.67 2.85
C VAL A 126 7.72 3.01 3.21
N ALA A 127 6.41 3.17 2.98
CA ALA A 127 5.69 4.39 3.33
C ALA A 127 5.68 4.64 4.85
N LEU A 128 5.45 3.60 5.65
CA LEU A 128 5.47 3.68 7.11
C LEU A 128 6.86 4.09 7.62
N HIS A 129 7.92 3.52 7.05
CA HIS A 129 9.28 3.88 7.41
C HIS A 129 9.60 5.32 6.98
N ALA A 130 9.14 5.74 5.81
CA ALA A 130 9.34 7.10 5.32
C ALA A 130 8.73 8.14 6.28
N ILE A 131 7.50 7.92 6.77
CA ILE A 131 6.89 8.85 7.72
C ILE A 131 7.56 8.80 9.11
N LYS A 132 7.99 7.63 9.60
CA LYS A 132 8.54 7.50 10.95
C LYS A 132 10.00 7.96 11.07
N PHE A 133 10.82 7.73 10.05
CA PHE A 133 12.27 7.85 10.16
C PHE A 133 12.91 8.79 9.14
N THR A 134 12.12 9.52 8.35
CA THR A 134 12.66 10.48 7.38
C THR A 134 11.90 11.82 7.45
N PRO A 135 12.41 12.89 6.81
CA PRO A 135 11.70 14.16 6.73
C PRO A 135 10.37 14.13 5.96
N ALA A 136 9.97 12.99 5.37
CA ALA A 136 8.74 12.85 4.59
C ALA A 136 7.48 13.14 5.41
N SER A 137 7.53 12.95 6.73
CA SER A 137 6.42 13.28 7.64
C SER A 137 5.94 14.73 7.56
N ARG A 138 6.82 15.65 7.14
CA ARG A 138 6.48 17.08 6.99
C ARG A 138 5.64 17.39 5.75
N VAL A 139 5.64 16.47 4.79
CA VAL A 139 5.06 16.68 3.46
C VAL A 139 4.12 15.53 3.04
N ILE A 140 3.86 14.59 3.94
CA ILE A 140 2.86 13.54 3.79
C ILE A 140 1.72 13.83 4.78
N ARG A 141 0.51 13.98 4.26
CA ARG A 141 -0.68 14.26 5.07
C ARG A 141 -1.34 12.97 5.55
N ARG A 142 -1.57 12.03 4.63
CA ARG A 142 -2.27 10.77 4.90
C ARG A 142 -1.58 9.58 4.28
N VAL A 143 -1.65 8.44 4.96
CA VAL A 143 -1.12 7.15 4.47
C VAL A 143 -2.21 6.09 4.49
N VAL A 144 -2.43 5.44 3.35
CA VAL A 144 -3.22 4.20 3.27
C VAL A 144 -2.26 3.03 3.06
N MET A 145 -2.30 2.06 3.96
CA MET A 145 -1.54 0.81 3.82
C MET A 145 -2.49 -0.32 3.44
N MET A 146 -2.20 -0.98 2.32
CA MET A 146 -3.02 -2.08 1.79
C MET A 146 -2.24 -3.39 1.90
N GLY A 147 -2.65 -4.26 2.82
CA GLY A 147 -2.08 -5.60 3.01
C GLY A 147 -0.58 -5.61 3.27
N ALA A 148 -0.08 -4.74 4.15
CA ALA A 148 1.34 -4.71 4.49
C ALA A 148 1.70 -5.81 5.51
N PRO A 149 2.84 -6.52 5.34
CA PRO A 149 3.25 -7.61 6.23
C PRO A 149 3.89 -7.09 7.53
N LEU A 150 3.09 -6.43 8.37
CA LEU A 150 3.55 -5.77 9.61
C LEU A 150 4.03 -6.75 10.69
N ARG A 151 3.56 -8.00 10.68
CA ARG A 151 4.07 -9.09 11.55
C ARG A 151 5.08 -9.99 10.83
N GLY A 152 5.59 -9.53 9.69
CA GLY A 152 6.33 -10.34 8.73
C GLY A 152 5.46 -11.37 8.02
N THR A 153 6.04 -12.04 7.03
CA THR A 153 5.38 -13.16 6.34
C THR A 153 6.32 -14.34 6.23
N TRP A 154 5.87 -15.53 6.62
CA TRP A 154 6.64 -16.76 6.44
C TRP A 154 6.81 -17.13 4.96
N LEU A 155 5.96 -16.60 4.06
CA LEU A 155 6.18 -16.71 2.62
C LEU A 155 7.32 -15.84 2.09
N ALA A 156 7.88 -14.92 2.91
CA ALA A 156 9.15 -14.29 2.56
C ALA A 156 10.23 -15.37 2.35
N LEU A 157 10.17 -16.51 3.06
CA LEU A 157 11.03 -17.68 2.83
C LEU A 157 10.84 -18.33 1.46
N ALA A 158 9.64 -18.28 0.88
CA ALA A 158 9.41 -18.76 -0.49
C ALA A 158 10.03 -17.80 -1.52
N GLY A 159 9.93 -16.48 -1.26
CA GLY A 159 10.71 -15.46 -1.99
C GLY A 159 12.21 -15.63 -1.78
N VAL A 160 12.65 -16.08 -0.60
CA VAL A 160 14.04 -16.42 -0.31
C VAL A 160 14.50 -17.59 -1.18
N ALA A 161 13.66 -18.62 -1.36
CA ALA A 161 13.99 -19.78 -2.17
C ALA A 161 14.17 -19.46 -3.66
N THR A 162 13.48 -18.45 -4.19
CA THR A 162 13.56 -18.05 -5.61
C THR A 162 14.49 -16.84 -5.89
N VAL A 163 14.72 -15.95 -4.92
CA VAL A 163 15.44 -14.66 -5.09
C VAL A 163 16.34 -14.31 -3.88
N GLY A 164 16.29 -15.09 -2.79
CA GLY A 164 16.71 -14.71 -1.44
C GLY A 164 18.19 -14.59 -1.14
N LEU A 165 19.05 -15.02 -2.05
CA LEU A 165 20.49 -14.86 -1.84
C LEU A 165 20.98 -13.44 -2.16
N ILE A 166 20.14 -12.55 -2.71
CA ILE A 166 20.63 -11.31 -3.37
C ILE A 166 19.95 -10.00 -2.88
N SER A 167 18.93 -10.02 -1.99
CA SER A 167 18.28 -8.77 -1.52
C SER A 167 18.13 -8.66 0.01
N PRO A 168 18.68 -7.61 0.64
CA PRO A 168 18.46 -7.29 2.06
C PRO A 168 17.00 -7.06 2.45
N SER A 169 16.16 -6.57 1.52
CA SER A 169 14.74 -6.30 1.79
C SER A 169 13.96 -7.55 2.20
N VAL A 170 14.35 -8.73 1.68
CA VAL A 170 13.71 -10.01 2.01
C VAL A 170 13.96 -10.39 3.48
N TRP A 171 15.15 -10.11 4.00
CA TRP A 171 15.49 -10.34 5.40
C TRP A 171 14.80 -9.35 6.35
N GLN A 172 14.53 -8.13 5.89
CA GLN A 172 13.87 -7.09 6.70
C GLN A 172 12.37 -7.32 6.88
N VAL A 173 11.70 -8.08 6.01
CA VAL A 173 10.29 -8.44 6.16
C VAL A 173 10.07 -9.77 6.91
N MET A 174 11.14 -10.39 7.42
CA MET A 174 11.01 -11.59 8.27
C MET A 174 10.41 -11.23 9.64
N PRO A 175 9.54 -12.08 10.23
CA PRO A 175 8.85 -11.78 11.49
C PRO A 175 9.72 -11.39 12.69
N THR A 176 11.02 -11.70 12.66
CA THR A 176 11.98 -11.42 13.74
C THR A 176 12.98 -10.31 13.39
N SER A 177 12.78 -9.56 12.31
CA SER A 177 13.73 -8.51 11.93
C SER A 177 13.72 -7.34 12.92
N GLY A 178 14.90 -6.79 13.23
CA GLY A 178 15.00 -5.54 13.99
C GLY A 178 14.24 -4.39 13.32
N PHE A 179 14.25 -4.36 11.98
CA PHE A 179 13.51 -3.39 11.18
C PHE A 179 12.01 -3.35 11.50
N LEU A 180 11.30 -4.48 11.52
CA LEU A 180 9.87 -4.49 11.82
C LEU A 180 9.58 -4.11 13.26
N ARG A 181 10.46 -4.49 14.19
CA ARG A 181 10.36 -4.10 15.60
C ARG A 181 10.46 -2.59 15.76
N ASP A 182 11.54 -1.99 15.24
CA ASP A 182 11.76 -0.53 15.30
C ASP A 182 10.59 0.21 14.64
N LEU A 183 10.11 -0.30 13.51
CA LEU A 183 8.99 0.26 12.77
C LEU A 183 7.67 0.23 13.54
N LEU A 184 7.41 -0.80 14.34
CA LEU A 184 6.19 -0.93 15.14
C LEU A 184 6.29 -0.17 16.48
N GLU A 185 7.48 -0.09 17.08
CA GLU A 185 7.71 0.59 18.36
C GLU A 185 7.71 2.13 18.22
N ALA A 186 8.22 2.66 17.11
CA ALA A 186 8.20 4.10 16.88
C ALA A 186 6.75 4.63 16.72
N PRO A 187 6.36 5.74 17.38
CA PRO A 187 5.01 6.28 17.24
C PRO A 187 4.76 6.84 15.84
N LEU A 188 3.48 7.00 15.47
CA LEU A 188 3.15 7.80 14.29
C LEU A 188 3.48 9.28 14.56
N PRO A 189 4.08 10.00 13.61
CA PRO A 189 4.32 11.43 13.75
C PRO A 189 3.02 12.22 13.96
N GLU A 190 3.09 13.28 14.75
CA GLU A 190 1.94 14.16 15.02
C GLU A 190 1.35 14.73 13.72
N GLY A 191 0.02 14.75 13.65
CA GLY A 191 -0.72 15.31 12.52
C GLY A 191 -0.81 14.39 11.28
N ILE A 192 -0.13 13.25 11.26
CA ILE A 192 -0.30 12.25 10.19
C ILE A 192 -1.44 11.31 10.55
N ARG A 193 -2.38 11.16 9.62
CA ARG A 193 -3.41 10.12 9.71
C ARG A 193 -3.03 8.91 8.86
N MET A 194 -3.31 7.72 9.39
CA MET A 194 -3.05 6.48 8.69
C MET A 194 -4.26 5.54 8.74
N ARG A 195 -4.54 4.86 7.61
CA ARG A 195 -5.54 3.80 7.49
C ARG A 195 -4.90 2.50 7.02
N GLN A 196 -5.23 1.41 7.69
CA GLN A 196 -4.86 0.05 7.30
C GLN A 196 -6.05 -0.62 6.63
N ILE A 197 -5.83 -1.23 5.47
CA ILE A 197 -6.84 -2.00 4.73
C ILE A 197 -6.28 -3.39 4.47
N HIS A 198 -6.99 -4.41 4.93
CA HIS A 198 -6.60 -5.81 4.86
C HIS A 198 -7.65 -6.64 4.14
N ALA A 199 -7.17 -7.68 3.45
CA ALA A 199 -8.01 -8.70 2.83
C ALA A 199 -8.14 -9.88 3.79
N GLU A 200 -9.37 -10.36 4.00
CA GLU A 200 -9.67 -11.42 4.97
C GLU A 200 -8.98 -12.75 4.63
N GLN A 201 -8.86 -13.07 3.33
CA GLN A 201 -8.20 -14.27 2.82
C GLN A 201 -6.78 -13.97 2.28
N ASP A 202 -6.10 -12.95 2.82
CA ASP A 202 -4.74 -12.62 2.43
C ASP A 202 -3.74 -13.68 2.94
N ALA A 203 -3.44 -14.65 2.07
CA ALA A 203 -2.47 -15.71 2.34
C ALA A 203 -1.02 -15.21 2.46
N PHE A 204 -0.72 -13.99 2.00
CA PHE A 204 0.63 -13.43 2.03
C PHE A 204 0.87 -12.58 3.27
N CYS A 205 -0.10 -11.73 3.62
CA CYS A 205 0.01 -10.77 4.70
C CYS A 205 -1.13 -11.00 5.69
N PRO A 206 -1.00 -12.01 6.58
CA PRO A 206 -2.03 -12.31 7.55
C PRO A 206 -2.32 -11.09 8.42
N ASN A 207 -3.58 -10.97 8.83
CA ASN A 207 -4.08 -9.80 9.54
C ASN A 207 -3.24 -9.49 10.80
N PRO A 208 -2.52 -8.35 10.85
CA PRO A 208 -1.63 -8.04 11.95
C PRO A 208 -2.33 -7.43 13.17
N GLY A 209 -3.59 -7.01 13.05
CA GLY A 209 -4.21 -6.04 13.96
C GLY A 209 -3.81 -4.59 13.65
N PRO A 210 -4.48 -3.59 14.26
CA PRO A 210 -4.09 -2.20 14.11
C PRO A 210 -2.73 -1.94 14.76
N ILE A 211 -1.89 -1.13 14.13
CA ILE A 211 -0.65 -0.65 14.75
C ILE A 211 -0.96 0.50 15.72
N PRO A 212 -0.08 0.78 16.70
CA PRO A 212 -0.25 1.93 17.57
C PRO A 212 -0.47 3.24 16.79
N GLY A 213 -1.53 3.97 17.15
CA GLY A 213 -1.93 5.22 16.50
C GLY A 213 -2.92 5.06 15.34
N VAL A 214 -3.24 3.83 14.91
CA VAL A 214 -4.35 3.56 13.98
C VAL A 214 -5.60 3.23 14.78
N ASP A 215 -6.67 3.98 14.54
CA ASP A 215 -7.98 3.74 15.17
C ASP A 215 -8.58 2.42 14.68
N GLN A 216 -8.91 1.52 15.60
CA GLN A 216 -9.40 0.18 15.29
C GLN A 216 -10.77 0.19 14.61
N ASP A 217 -11.66 1.11 14.99
CA ASP A 217 -13.05 1.10 14.54
C ASP A 217 -13.21 1.90 13.25
N ARG A 218 -12.37 2.93 13.06
CA ARG A 218 -12.46 3.86 11.93
C ARG A 218 -11.44 3.62 10.83
N ASP A 219 -10.20 3.31 11.21
CA ASP A 219 -9.05 3.36 10.31
C ASP A 219 -8.35 1.99 10.16
N PHE A 220 -8.95 0.93 10.70
CA PHE A 220 -8.53 -0.44 10.49
C PHE A 220 -9.64 -1.25 9.80
N ILE A 221 -9.46 -1.48 8.51
CA ILE A 221 -10.49 -2.03 7.63
C ILE A 221 -10.11 -3.44 7.20
N VAL A 222 -11.03 -4.39 7.35
CA VAL A 222 -10.89 -5.76 6.83
C VAL A 222 -12.08 -6.05 5.90
N LEU A 223 -11.80 -6.50 4.67
CA LEU A 223 -12.83 -6.80 3.67
C LEU A 223 -12.63 -8.21 3.06
N PRO A 224 -13.70 -8.85 2.56
CA PRO A 224 -13.58 -10.11 1.83
C PRO A 224 -12.72 -9.96 0.57
N GLY A 225 -11.79 -10.89 0.36
CA GLY A 225 -10.87 -10.91 -0.78
C GLY A 225 -9.50 -11.50 -0.44
N GLY A 226 -8.67 -11.61 -1.47
CA GLY A 226 -7.25 -12.00 -1.34
C GLY A 226 -6.30 -10.82 -1.54
N HIS A 227 -4.99 -11.08 -1.48
CA HIS A 227 -3.97 -10.02 -1.58
C HIS A 227 -4.07 -9.16 -2.85
N SER A 228 -4.42 -9.76 -3.99
CA SER A 228 -4.61 -9.01 -5.25
C SER A 228 -5.88 -8.16 -5.26
N SER A 229 -6.89 -8.53 -4.46
CA SER A 229 -8.15 -7.77 -4.35
C SER A 229 -7.91 -6.35 -3.83
N LEU A 230 -6.88 -6.16 -2.98
CA LEU A 230 -6.50 -4.87 -2.41
C LEU A 230 -6.26 -3.77 -3.46
N VAL A 231 -5.72 -4.14 -4.63
CA VAL A 231 -5.43 -3.18 -5.71
C VAL A 231 -6.43 -3.24 -6.86
N ILE A 232 -7.21 -4.32 -7.00
CA ILE A 232 -8.11 -4.53 -8.15
C ILE A 232 -9.57 -4.22 -7.80
N ALA A 233 -10.02 -4.69 -6.64
CA ALA A 233 -11.44 -4.73 -6.31
C ALA A 233 -11.94 -3.37 -5.81
N GLN A 234 -13.14 -3.01 -6.26
CA GLN A 234 -13.75 -1.71 -5.97
C GLN A 234 -13.94 -1.44 -4.47
N PRO A 235 -14.35 -2.41 -3.63
CA PRO A 235 -14.57 -2.14 -2.20
C PRO A 235 -13.31 -1.63 -1.47
N PHE A 236 -12.14 -2.19 -1.80
CA PHE A 236 -10.86 -1.76 -1.23
C PHE A 236 -10.49 -0.34 -1.66
N TYR A 237 -10.66 -0.05 -2.96
CA TYR A 237 -10.49 1.29 -3.49
C TYR A 237 -11.42 2.31 -2.80
N ALA A 238 -12.70 1.96 -2.63
CA ALA A 238 -13.69 2.84 -2.01
C ALA A 238 -13.27 3.25 -0.59
N ARG A 239 -12.75 2.31 0.21
CA ARG A 239 -12.29 2.59 1.59
C ARG A 239 -11.02 3.43 1.65
N ALA A 240 -10.14 3.29 0.66
CA ALA A 240 -8.99 4.17 0.51
C ALA A 240 -9.43 5.58 0.12
N ARG A 241 -10.30 5.70 -0.89
CA ARG A 241 -10.81 7.00 -1.34
C ARG A 241 -11.56 7.73 -0.23
N GLU A 242 -12.48 7.05 0.45
CA GLU A 242 -13.22 7.59 1.60
C GLU A 242 -12.29 8.25 2.62
N PHE A 243 -11.18 7.59 2.95
CA PHE A 243 -10.17 8.11 3.87
C PHE A 243 -9.41 9.32 3.33
N LEU A 244 -9.02 9.29 2.05
CA LEU A 244 -8.24 10.36 1.43
C LEU A 244 -9.09 11.62 1.17
N ASP A 245 -10.39 11.45 0.99
CA ASP A 245 -11.36 12.51 0.68
C ASP A 245 -12.01 13.10 1.95
N ALA A 246 -11.88 12.42 3.11
CA ALA A 246 -12.42 12.93 4.37
C ALA A 246 -11.90 14.35 4.65
N PRO A 247 -12.70 15.25 5.25
CA PRO A 247 -12.20 16.56 5.68
C PRO A 247 -11.06 16.39 6.68
N ASP A 248 -10.11 17.32 6.68
CA ASP A 248 -9.13 17.38 7.77
C ASP A 248 -9.88 17.70 9.07
N GLU A 249 -9.66 16.90 10.11
CA GLU A 249 -10.23 17.22 11.42
C GLU A 249 -9.61 18.54 11.90
N PRO A 250 -10.40 19.46 12.47
CA PRO A 250 -9.85 20.66 13.06
C PRO A 250 -8.81 20.25 14.10
N ARG A 251 -7.57 20.73 13.93
CA ARG A 251 -6.56 20.59 14.98
C ARG A 251 -7.13 21.29 16.22
N ASP A 252 -7.34 20.56 17.30
CA ASP A 252 -7.63 21.17 18.59
C ASP A 252 -6.41 22.02 18.97
N TYR A 253 -6.46 23.30 18.60
CA TYR A 253 -5.55 24.29 19.12
C TYR A 253 -5.98 24.53 20.56
N SER A 254 -5.37 23.81 21.50
CA SER A 254 -5.36 24.23 22.89
C SER A 254 -4.38 25.40 22.97
N PRO A 255 -4.83 26.66 23.08
CA PRO A 255 -3.89 27.74 23.32
C PRO A 255 -3.14 27.41 24.61
N ALA A 256 -1.81 27.40 24.54
CA ALA A 256 -0.97 27.28 25.72
C ALA A 256 -1.48 28.29 26.76
N LEU A 257 -1.87 27.78 27.94
CA LEU A 257 -2.32 28.65 29.02
C LEU A 257 -1.26 29.72 29.23
N PRO A 258 -1.65 31.01 29.31
CA PRO A 258 -0.69 32.07 29.56
C PRO A 258 0.02 31.75 30.87
N VAL A 259 1.35 31.67 30.80
CA VAL A 259 2.20 31.58 31.98
C VAL A 259 1.94 32.85 32.79
N SER A 260 1.18 32.71 33.87
CA SER A 260 1.01 33.77 34.86
C SER A 260 2.39 34.07 35.45
N GLY A 261 2.81 35.33 35.32
CA GLY A 261 4.09 35.83 35.83
C GLY A 261 4.18 35.90 37.35
#